data_AF-A0A359B9X9-F1
#
_entry.id   AF-A0A359B9X9-F1
#
_cell.length_a   1.000
_cell.length_b   1.000
_cell.length_c   1.000
_cell.angle_alpha   90.00
_cell.angle_beta   90.00
_cell.angle_gamma   90.00
#
_symmetry.space_group_name_H-M   'P 1'
#
loop_
_entity.id
_entity.type
_entity.pdbx_description
1 polymer ?
#
loop_
_entity_poly.entity_id
_entity_poly.type
_entity_poly.pdbx_seq_one_letter_code
_entity_poly.pdbx_strand_id
1 'polypeptide(L)'
;MIEFYYAFLILLLGFLSGVIGSITYLKGIRGEGKSYPHYELILSGILFGSLGVLLVLFLSKEIKDEDRLHNHSVLFSNLAMLLIQVGILFLLSYFKVIVF
;
A
#
# COMPACT_ATOMS: atom_id res chain seq x y z
N MET A 1 10.27 12.89 20.02
CA MET A 1 8.93 12.35 20.28
C MET A 1 8.03 12.79 19.15
N ILE A 2 7.32 11.86 18.52
CA ILE A 2 6.30 12.17 17.52
C ILE A 2 4.96 12.04 18.22
N GLU A 3 4.16 13.10 18.21
CA GLU A 3 2.79 13.03 18.72
C GLU A 3 1.95 12.11 17.83
N PHE A 4 1.04 11.34 18.44
CA PHE A 4 0.17 10.39 17.74
C PHE A 4 -0.49 10.98 16.47
N TYR A 5 -0.87 12.26 16.50
CA TYR A 5 -1.47 12.96 15.35
C TYR A 5 -0.57 12.93 14.10
N TYR A 6 0.74 13.14 14.24
CA TYR A 6 1.66 13.10 13.10
C TYR A 6 1.85 11.68 12.56
N ALA A 7 1.91 10.68 13.43
CA ALA A 7 1.98 9.28 13.02
C ALA A 7 0.70 8.87 12.26
N PHE A 8 -0.46 9.30 12.74
CA PHE A 8 -1.74 9.09 12.06
C PHE A 8 -1.77 9.77 10.68
N LEU A 9 -1.26 10.99 10.58
CA LEU A 9 -1.23 11.74 9.32
C LEU A 9 -0.32 11.06 8.28
N ILE A 10 0.84 10.53 8.69
CA ILE A 10 1.73 9.74 7.84
C ILE A 10 1.01 8.47 7.33
N LEU A 11 0.30 7.76 8.22
CA LEU A 11 -0.47 6.58 7.84
C LEU A 11 -1.59 6.92 6.85
N LEU A 12 -2.30 8.01 7.07
CA LEU A 12 -3.39 8.45 6.19
C LEU A 12 -2.88 8.84 4.80
N LEU A 13 -1.79 9.62 4.72
CA LEU A 13 -1.16 9.99 3.46
C LEU A 13 -0.62 8.77 2.72
N GLY A 14 0.02 7.85 3.45
CA GLY A 14 0.46 6.57 2.92
C GLY A 14 -0.69 5.78 2.30
N PHE A 15 -1.76 5.57 3.06
CA PHE A 15 -2.96 4.88 2.60
C PHE A 15 -3.54 5.51 1.32
N LEU A 16 -3.72 6.84 1.30
CA LEU A 16 -4.23 7.55 0.13
C LEU A 16 -3.31 7.39 -1.08
N SER A 17 -2.00 7.44 -0.90
CA SER A 17 -1.03 7.24 -1.98
C SER A 17 -1.15 5.84 -2.60
N GLY A 18 -1.35 4.80 -1.78
CA GLY A 18 -1.55 3.42 -2.24
C GLY A 18 -2.86 3.25 -3.01
N VAL A 19 -3.94 3.90 -2.56
CA VAL A 19 -5.23 3.91 -3.28
C VAL A 19 -5.09 4.59 -4.64
N ILE A 20 -4.48 5.78 -4.68
CA ILE A 20 -4.28 6.55 -5.93
C ILE A 20 -3.40 5.76 -6.91
N GLY A 21 -2.31 5.17 -6.43
CA GLY A 21 -1.43 4.32 -7.24
C GLY A 21 -2.19 3.15 -7.86
N SER A 22 -3.02 2.47 -7.06
CA SER A 22 -3.82 1.32 -7.52
C SER A 22 -4.91 1.70 -8.51
N ILE A 23 -5.58 2.83 -8.32
CA ILE A 23 -6.56 3.36 -9.29
C ILE A 23 -5.88 3.72 -10.61
N THR A 24 -4.68 4.31 -10.53
CA THR A 24 -3.94 4.70 -11.74
C THR A 24 -3.45 3.47 -12.50
N TYR A 25 -2.99 2.44 -11.79
CA TYR A 25 -2.66 1.13 -12.37
C TYR A 25 -3.88 0.48 -13.04
N LEU A 26 -5.04 0.49 -12.37
CA LEU A 26 -6.30 -0.01 -12.92
C LEU A 26 -6.69 0.70 -14.22
N LYS A 27 -6.57 2.03 -14.28
CA LYS A 27 -6.80 2.80 -15.51
C LYS A 27 -5.85 2.38 -16.63
N GLY A 28 -4.61 2.04 -16.28
CA GLY A 28 -3.62 1.47 -17.20
C GLY A 28 -4.06 0.13 -17.78
N ILE A 29 -4.54 -0.80 -16.94
CA ILE A 29 -5.08 -2.11 -17.39
C ILE A 29 -6.25 -1.92 -18.36
N ARG A 30 -7.15 -0.97 -18.06
CA ARG A 30 -8.34 -0.69 -18.90
C ARG A 30 -8.03 0.01 -20.22
N GLY A 31 -6.77 0.41 -20.47
CA GLY A 31 -6.39 1.18 -21.65
C GLY A 31 -6.90 2.63 -21.63
N GLU A 32 -7.37 3.12 -20.48
CA GLU A 32 -7.91 4.48 -20.31
C GLU A 32 -6.84 5.52 -19.92
N GLY A 33 -5.55 5.14 -19.91
CA GLY A 33 -4.47 6.01 -19.47
C GLY A 33 -3.08 5.42 -19.63
N LYS A 34 -2.09 6.03 -18.97
CA LYS A 34 -0.70 5.53 -18.96
C LYS A 34 -0.66 4.13 -18.35
N SER A 35 -0.01 3.19 -19.03
CA SER A 35 0.28 1.87 -18.48
C SER A 35 1.34 2.04 -17.39
N TYR A 36 0.92 1.82 -16.14
CA TYR A 36 1.84 1.79 -15.01
C TYR A 36 2.44 0.39 -14.91
N PRO A 37 3.77 0.26 -14.81
CA PRO A 37 4.38 -1.05 -14.68
C PRO A 37 4.07 -1.67 -13.31
N HIS A 38 3.98 -3.00 -13.29
CA HIS A 38 3.54 -3.78 -12.12
C HIS A 38 4.38 -3.51 -10.85
N TYR A 39 5.68 -3.21 -11.01
CA TYR A 39 6.55 -2.88 -9.88
C TYR A 39 6.21 -1.55 -9.22
N GLU A 40 5.63 -0.57 -9.92
CA GLU A 40 5.25 0.73 -9.33
C GLU A 40 4.09 0.55 -8.34
N LEU A 41 3.20 -0.41 -8.60
CA LEU A 41 2.16 -0.79 -7.66
C LEU A 41 2.74 -1.39 -6.38
N ILE A 42 3.77 -2.23 -6.51
CA ILE A 42 4.50 -2.80 -5.36
C ILE A 42 5.21 -1.70 -4.56
N LEU A 43 5.88 -0.77 -5.25
CA LEU A 43 6.59 0.34 -4.61
C LEU A 43 5.64 1.30 -3.88
N SER A 44 4.41 1.48 -4.38
CA SER A 44 3.39 2.30 -3.70
C SER A 44 3.02 1.79 -2.30
N GLY A 45 3.29 0.51 -2.02
CA GLY A 45 3.09 -0.11 -0.71
C GLY A 45 4.12 0.27 0.37
N ILE A 46 5.31 0.78 -0.01
CA ILE A 46 6.46 0.99 0.89
C ILE A 46 6.17 2.05 1.95
N LEU A 47 5.55 3.17 1.57
CA LEU A 47 5.28 4.32 2.46
C LEU A 47 3.92 4.19 3.16
N PHE A 48 3.63 3.06 3.80
CA PHE A 48 2.34 2.78 4.44
C PHE A 48 1.14 2.74 3.48
N GLY A 49 1.38 2.67 2.17
CA GLY A 49 0.34 2.50 1.15
C GLY A 49 -0.17 1.07 1.00
N SER A 50 0.47 0.09 1.65
CA SER A 50 0.16 -1.34 1.54
C SER A 50 -1.33 -1.64 1.81
N LEU A 51 -1.92 -1.02 2.84
CA LEU A 51 -3.35 -1.14 3.14
C LEU A 51 -4.24 -0.61 2.02
N GLY A 52 -3.86 0.53 1.42
CA GLY A 52 -4.57 1.12 0.30
C GLY A 52 -4.51 0.24 -0.94
N VAL A 53 -3.33 -0.32 -1.25
CA VAL A 53 -3.13 -1.23 -2.37
C VAL A 53 -3.93 -2.51 -2.19
N LEU A 54 -3.85 -3.14 -1.01
CA LEU A 54 -4.60 -4.36 -0.70
C LEU A 54 -6.11 -4.11 -0.78
N LEU A 55 -6.59 -2.98 -0.26
CA LEU A 55 -8.01 -2.62 -0.36
C LEU A 55 -8.49 -2.58 -1.82
N VAL A 56 -7.77 -1.87 -2.68
CA VAL A 56 -8.16 -1.76 -4.10
C VAL A 56 -8.03 -3.09 -4.83
N LEU A 57 -7.00 -3.89 -4.51
CA LEU A 57 -6.82 -5.24 -5.06
C LEU A 57 -7.97 -6.19 -4.68
N PHE A 58 -8.53 -6.07 -3.48
CA PHE A 58 -9.72 -6.85 -3.09
C PHE A 58 -11.02 -6.35 -3.75
N LEU A 59 -11.11 -5.05 -4.06
CA LEU A 59 -12.30 -4.43 -4.66
C LEU A 59 -12.34 -4.57 -6.19
N SER A 60 -11.20 -4.54 -6.88
CA SER A 60 -11.12 -4.65 -8.34
C SER A 60 -10.74 -6.06 -8.78
N LYS A 61 -11.65 -6.69 -9.54
CA LYS A 61 -11.37 -7.98 -10.18
C LYS A 61 -10.25 -7.89 -11.20
N GLU A 62 -10.14 -6.78 -11.94
CA GLU A 62 -9.13 -6.64 -13.00
C GLU A 62 -7.71 -6.68 -12.43
N ILE A 63 -7.45 -5.95 -11.33
CA ILE A 63 -6.15 -6.01 -10.66
C ILE A 63 -5.87 -7.41 -10.13
N LYS A 64 -6.89 -8.10 -9.61
CA LYS A 64 -6.76 -9.45 -9.06
C LYS A 64 -6.43 -10.49 -10.13
N ASP A 65 -7.01 -10.35 -11.33
CA ASP A 65 -6.73 -11.24 -12.46
C ASP A 65 -5.34 -10.94 -13.05
N GLU A 66 -4.94 -9.68 -13.12
CA GLU A 66 -3.58 -9.28 -13.53
C GLU A 66 -2.51 -9.76 -12.54
N ASP A 67 -2.77 -9.66 -11.23
CA ASP A 67 -1.89 -10.16 -10.18
C ASP A 67 -1.77 -11.69 -10.21
N ARG A 68 -2.84 -12.42 -10.55
CA ARG A 68 -2.79 -13.87 -10.78
C ARG A 68 -1.85 -14.25 -11.92
N LEU A 69 -1.84 -13.48 -13.00
CA LEU A 69 -0.90 -13.69 -14.12
C LEU A 69 0.55 -13.46 -13.69
N HIS A 70 0.78 -12.61 -12.69
CA HIS A 70 2.08 -12.28 -12.13
C HIS A 70 2.39 -13.02 -10.82
N ASN A 71 1.88 -14.25 -10.65
CA ASN A 71 2.13 -15.11 -9.49
C ASN A 71 1.78 -14.49 -8.13
N HIS A 72 0.73 -13.68 -8.07
CA HIS A 72 0.28 -13.02 -6.85
C HIS A 72 1.32 -12.08 -6.23
N SER A 73 2.25 -11.56 -7.03
CA SER A 73 3.39 -10.79 -6.52
C SER A 73 2.99 -9.51 -5.80
N VAL A 74 1.92 -8.83 -6.23
CA VAL A 74 1.40 -7.61 -5.57
C VAL A 74 0.78 -7.97 -4.23
N LEU A 75 0.00 -9.04 -4.17
CA LEU A 75 -0.63 -9.48 -2.94
C LEU A 75 0.42 -9.88 -1.89
N PHE A 76 1.37 -10.75 -2.24
CA PHE A 76 2.39 -11.20 -1.30
C PHE A 76 3.35 -10.09 -0.86
N SER A 77 3.78 -9.24 -1.79
CA SER A 77 4.68 -8.12 -1.46
C SER A 77 4.02 -7.10 -0.54
N ASN A 78 2.78 -6.69 -0.82
CA ASN A 78 2.07 -5.73 0.02
C ASN A 78 1.67 -6.32 1.36
N LEU A 79 1.37 -7.63 1.43
CA LEU A 79 1.13 -8.31 2.70
C LEU A 79 2.40 -8.39 3.56
N ALA A 80 3.55 -8.73 2.97
CA ALA A 80 4.83 -8.70 3.66
C ALA A 80 5.17 -7.28 4.15
N MET A 81 4.93 -6.27 3.31
CA MET A 81 5.17 -4.87 3.66
C MET A 81 4.26 -4.40 4.80
N LEU A 82 3.00 -4.85 4.83
CA LEU A 82 2.06 -4.57 5.92
C LEU A 82 2.57 -5.15 7.25
N LEU A 83 3.04 -6.39 7.26
CA LEU A 83 3.59 -7.02 8.46
C LEU A 83 4.82 -6.25 8.99
N ILE A 84 5.70 -5.81 8.08
CA ILE A 84 6.86 -4.98 8.42
C ILE A 84 6.40 -3.64 9.01
N GLN A 85 5.41 -2.98 8.41
CA GLN A 85 4.89 -1.68 8.87
C GLN A 85 4.24 -1.78 10.25
N VAL A 86 3.46 -2.84 10.50
CA VAL A 86 2.88 -3.13 11.83
C VAL A 86 4.00 -3.38 12.85
N GLY A 87 5.04 -4.12 12.48
CA GLY A 87 6.22 -4.34 13.31
C GLY A 87 6.95 -3.03 13.67
N ILE A 88 7.12 -2.13 12.69
CA ILE A 88 7.72 -0.81 12.92
C ILE A 88 6.86 0.03 13.88
N LEU A 89 5.55 0.10 13.67
CA LEU A 89 4.65 0.84 14.56
C LEU A 89 4.67 0.28 15.99
N PHE A 90 4.67 -1.05 16.13
CA PHE A 90 4.79 -1.72 17.42
C PHE A 90 6.11 -1.35 18.12
N LEU A 91 7.25 -1.43 17.41
CA LEU A 91 8.55 -1.05 17.95
C LEU A 91 8.59 0.44 18.36
N LEU A 92 8.09 1.33 17.51
CA LEU A 92 8.04 2.78 17.79
C LEU A 92 7.18 3.09 19.02
N SER A 93 6.06 2.38 19.20
CA SER A 93 5.22 2.49 20.39
C SER A 93 5.88 1.89 21.63
N TYR A 94 6.51 0.72 21.50
CA TYR A 94 7.17 0.01 22.60
C TYR A 94 8.34 0.82 23.18
N PHE A 95 9.16 1.43 22.32
CA PHE A 95 10.25 2.33 22.72
C PHE A 95 9.79 3.73 23.11
N LYS A 96 8.48 3.99 23.17
CA LYS A 96 7.88 5.30 23.50
C LYS A 96 8.38 6.44 22.60
N VAL A 97 8.74 6.13 21.36
CA VAL A 97 9.10 7.13 20.34
C VAL A 97 7.84 7.87 19.89
N ILE A 98 6.73 7.12 19.78
CA ILE A 98 5.38 7.64 19.63
C ILE A 98 4.78 7.78 21.03
N VAL A 99 4.31 8.98 21.35
CA VAL A 99 3.62 9.27 22.62
C VAL A 99 2.15 9.50 22.32
N PHE A 100 1.30 8.79 23.09
CA PHE A 100 -0.15 8.88 23.05
C PHE A 100 -0.64 9.93 24.03
#